data_AF-A0A5R8LAC7-F1
#
_entry.id   AF-A0A5R8LAC7-F1
#
_cell.length_a   1.000
_cell.length_b   1.000
_cell.length_c   1.000
_cell.angle_alpha   90.00
_cell.angle_beta   90.00
_cell.angle_gamma   90.00
#
_symmetry.space_group_name_H-M   'P 1'
#
loop_
_entity.id
_entity.type
_entity.pdbx_description
1 polymer ?
#
loop_
_entity_poly.entity_id
_entity_poly.type
_entity_poly.pdbx_seq_one_letter_code
_entity_poly.pdbx_strand_id
1 'polypeptide(L)'
;MEHSALGEALDYLVAYKAAHRHADKAEMSRAYEAAFTPRRARSVFVGAGYALRFTQANQENFSNTVLSLSALRLHDHQPLVVVIVRPSEVSFLLANSSVLARISHSSSELRPDHIRGSFNGWDIMRSFAGLENRRENFSSIFELHQASVWDETVERLAEVSAMVKARRPKFVPSATQRAAILDAPRRAAEALDTPHYLAISVELASRVQGAQRAILDAARNENGNLRGQEVERLITGGENGHRLDDLGVALADGQLSIDVKSKRLNRSSAPKAYNVDKMLDFLAQPGSVAAILAIGIDTDRERVVSSLVPVLDRELLRVTGVQHHWAGRGSRGVTQFSADWGVVFDGSHRASIDVAAARTFLQHLIEL
;
A
#
# COMPACT_ATOMS: atom_id res chain seq x y z
N MET A 1 -33.74 -21.10 -4.36
CA MET A 1 -33.46 -19.64 -4.43
C MET A 1 -34.16 -18.94 -5.59
N GLU A 2 -35.05 -19.59 -6.35
CA GLU A 2 -35.64 -18.98 -7.57
C GLU A 2 -36.52 -17.73 -7.35
N HIS A 3 -36.77 -17.28 -6.11
CA HIS A 3 -37.57 -16.08 -5.82
C HIS A 3 -37.09 -15.28 -4.59
N SER A 4 -35.79 -15.18 -4.34
CA SER A 4 -35.27 -14.24 -3.32
C SER A 4 -34.75 -12.96 -3.98
N ALA A 5 -34.91 -11.81 -3.31
CA ALA A 5 -34.42 -10.52 -3.82
C ALA A 5 -32.90 -10.51 -4.12
N LEU A 6 -32.12 -11.34 -3.41
CA LEU A 6 -30.71 -11.58 -3.72
C LEU A 6 -30.56 -12.37 -5.03
N GLY A 7 -31.32 -13.45 -5.22
CA GLY A 7 -31.30 -14.25 -6.45
C GLY A 7 -31.56 -13.39 -7.69
N GLU A 8 -32.63 -12.60 -7.66
CA GLU A 8 -32.99 -11.68 -8.75
C GLU A 8 -31.86 -10.70 -9.08
N ALA A 9 -31.20 -10.15 -8.07
CA ALA A 9 -30.07 -9.24 -8.27
C ALA A 9 -28.84 -9.93 -8.88
N LEU A 10 -28.53 -11.16 -8.45
CA LEU A 10 -27.42 -11.92 -9.00
C LEU A 10 -27.70 -12.35 -10.45
N ASP A 11 -28.92 -12.78 -10.75
CA ASP A 11 -29.34 -13.17 -12.10
C ASP A 11 -29.31 -11.99 -13.05
N TYR A 12 -29.77 -10.81 -12.60
CA TYR A 12 -29.62 -9.56 -13.36
C TYR A 12 -28.16 -9.27 -13.69
N LEU A 13 -27.25 -9.39 -12.72
CA LEU A 13 -25.82 -9.11 -12.92
C LEU A 13 -25.20 -10.09 -13.92
N VAL A 14 -25.56 -11.37 -13.86
CA VAL A 14 -25.11 -12.38 -14.82
C VAL A 14 -25.61 -12.03 -16.24
N ALA A 15 -26.90 -11.75 -16.37
CA ALA A 15 -27.51 -11.38 -17.65
C ALA A 15 -26.90 -10.10 -18.23
N TYR A 16 -26.71 -9.07 -17.39
CA TYR A 16 -26.09 -7.82 -17.80
C TYR A 16 -24.66 -8.03 -18.30
N LYS A 17 -23.84 -8.80 -17.59
CA LYS A 17 -22.46 -9.10 -17.99
C LYS A 17 -22.38 -9.91 -19.28
N ALA A 18 -23.32 -10.83 -19.49
CA ALA A 18 -23.42 -11.61 -20.72
C ALA A 18 -23.74 -10.71 -21.94
N ALA A 19 -24.65 -9.74 -21.77
CA ALA A 19 -24.99 -8.76 -22.80
C ALA A 19 -23.88 -7.72 -23.02
N HIS A 20 -23.12 -7.36 -21.97
CA HIS A 20 -22.08 -6.34 -21.99
C HIS A 20 -20.74 -6.96 -21.60
N ARG A 21 -20.16 -7.77 -22.50
CA ARG A 21 -18.92 -8.52 -22.21
C ARG A 21 -17.80 -7.64 -21.65
N HIS A 22 -17.63 -6.41 -22.14
CA HIS A 22 -16.56 -5.52 -21.68
C HIS A 22 -16.90 -4.68 -20.45
N ALA A 23 -18.10 -4.82 -19.87
CA ALA A 23 -18.50 -4.06 -18.70
C ALA A 23 -17.54 -4.29 -17.53
N ASP A 24 -16.97 -3.18 -17.04
CA ASP A 24 -16.07 -3.19 -15.90
C ASP A 24 -16.85 -3.07 -14.57
N LYS A 25 -16.12 -3.05 -13.44
CA LYS A 25 -16.74 -2.91 -12.12
C LYS A 25 -17.60 -1.65 -12.01
N ALA A 26 -17.15 -0.52 -12.56
CA ALA A 26 -17.85 0.75 -12.42
C ALA A 26 -19.15 0.74 -13.22
N GLU A 27 -19.14 0.19 -14.43
CA GLU A 27 -20.33 -0.01 -15.24
C GLU A 27 -21.32 -0.98 -14.57
N MET A 28 -20.86 -2.17 -14.19
CA MET A 28 -21.69 -3.18 -13.52
C MET A 28 -22.37 -2.63 -12.25
N SER A 29 -21.64 -1.86 -11.44
CA SER A 29 -22.21 -1.27 -10.22
C SER A 29 -23.26 -0.19 -10.51
N ARG A 30 -23.08 0.61 -11.58
CA ARG A 30 -24.05 1.64 -12.00
C ARG A 30 -25.31 1.01 -12.56
N ALA A 31 -25.17 -0.05 -13.37
CA ALA A 31 -26.30 -0.79 -13.92
C ALA A 31 -27.17 -1.38 -12.80
N TYR A 32 -26.54 -2.04 -11.82
CA TYR A 32 -27.24 -2.55 -10.64
C TYR A 32 -27.90 -1.43 -9.81
N GLU A 33 -27.22 -0.30 -9.60
CA GLU A 33 -27.77 0.82 -8.84
C GLU A 33 -29.02 1.41 -9.52
N ALA A 34 -29.02 1.52 -10.84
CA ALA A 34 -30.16 1.97 -11.62
C ALA A 34 -31.34 0.98 -11.58
N ALA A 35 -31.07 -0.33 -11.62
CA ALA A 35 -32.10 -1.36 -11.67
C ALA A 35 -32.75 -1.65 -10.29
N PHE A 36 -31.99 -1.59 -9.20
CA PHE A 36 -32.46 -2.02 -7.87
C PHE A 36 -32.55 -0.90 -6.84
N THR A 37 -32.10 0.32 -7.17
CA THR A 37 -32.10 1.48 -6.26
C THR A 37 -31.61 1.18 -4.83
N PRO A 38 -30.46 0.48 -4.67
CA PRO A 38 -29.95 0.08 -3.37
C PRO A 38 -29.52 1.30 -2.54
N ARG A 39 -29.55 1.17 -1.21
CA ARG A 39 -28.93 2.16 -0.33
C ARG A 39 -27.41 2.00 -0.37
N ARG A 40 -26.70 3.06 -0.76
CA ARG A 40 -25.23 3.04 -0.78
C ARG A 40 -24.64 3.34 0.61
N ALA A 41 -23.85 2.40 1.14
CA ALA A 41 -23.07 2.55 2.36
C ALA A 41 -21.57 2.50 2.01
N ARG A 42 -21.00 3.67 1.68
CA ARG A 42 -19.64 3.79 1.12
C ARG A 42 -19.45 2.94 -0.15
N SER A 43 -18.76 1.81 -0.03
CA SER A 43 -18.44 0.89 -1.13
C SER A 43 -19.33 -0.35 -1.17
N VAL A 44 -20.28 -0.46 -0.24
CA VAL A 44 -21.27 -1.54 -0.14
C VAL A 44 -22.62 -1.02 -0.60
N PHE A 45 -23.32 -1.82 -1.40
CA PHE A 45 -24.67 -1.53 -1.88
C PHE A 45 -25.65 -2.42 -1.11
N VAL A 46 -26.55 -1.81 -0.34
CA VAL A 46 -27.48 -2.51 0.54
C VAL A 46 -28.84 -2.61 -0.17
N GLY A 47 -29.20 -3.84 -0.55
CA GLY A 47 -30.49 -4.17 -1.14
C GLY A 47 -31.50 -4.64 -0.10
N ALA A 48 -32.62 -5.20 -0.55
CA ALA A 48 -33.65 -5.76 0.32
C ALA A 48 -33.20 -7.11 0.91
N GLY A 49 -32.63 -7.08 2.12
CA GLY A 49 -32.21 -8.29 2.84
C GLY A 49 -30.87 -8.88 2.38
N TYR A 50 -30.03 -8.09 1.70
CA TYR A 50 -28.67 -8.48 1.32
C TYR A 50 -27.78 -7.25 1.10
N ALA A 51 -26.47 -7.47 0.99
CA ALA A 51 -25.51 -6.45 0.62
C ALA A 51 -24.55 -6.95 -0.46
N LEU A 52 -24.19 -6.08 -1.41
CA LEU A 52 -23.25 -6.36 -2.48
C LEU A 52 -21.99 -5.50 -2.37
N ARG A 53 -20.83 -6.12 -2.60
CA ARG A 53 -19.53 -5.44 -2.71
C ARG A 53 -18.88 -5.76 -4.04
N PHE A 54 -18.86 -4.80 -4.95
CA PHE A 54 -18.26 -4.97 -6.27
C PHE A 54 -16.73 -4.90 -6.24
N THR A 55 -16.06 -5.85 -6.86
CA THR A 55 -14.61 -5.88 -7.06
C THR A 55 -14.27 -6.23 -8.50
N GLN A 56 -13.07 -5.84 -8.95
CA GLN A 56 -12.56 -6.19 -10.27
C GLN A 56 -11.39 -7.16 -10.12
N ALA A 57 -11.31 -8.16 -11.00
CA ALA A 57 -10.23 -9.14 -11.01
C ALA A 57 -9.87 -9.53 -12.45
N ASN A 58 -8.56 -9.72 -12.71
CA ASN A 58 -8.06 -10.13 -14.04
C ASN A 58 -7.60 -11.60 -14.08
N GLN A 59 -7.60 -12.30 -12.94
CA GLN A 59 -7.18 -13.70 -12.79
C GLN A 59 -8.23 -14.49 -12.00
N GLU A 60 -8.12 -15.83 -12.00
CA GLU A 60 -8.99 -16.71 -11.21
C GLU A 60 -8.97 -16.33 -9.72
N ASN A 61 -7.78 -16.16 -9.16
CA ASN A 61 -7.57 -15.69 -7.81
C ASN A 61 -7.44 -14.16 -7.77
N PHE A 62 -8.24 -13.50 -6.91
CA PHE A 62 -8.14 -12.06 -6.70
C PHE A 62 -7.72 -11.74 -5.27
N SER A 63 -6.69 -10.89 -5.15
CA SER A 63 -6.09 -10.51 -3.86
C SER A 63 -6.42 -9.10 -3.41
N ASN A 64 -7.31 -8.42 -4.13
CA ASN A 64 -7.76 -7.08 -3.79
C ASN A 64 -8.43 -7.06 -2.41
N THR A 65 -8.19 -5.99 -1.66
CA THR A 65 -8.87 -5.73 -0.40
C THR A 65 -10.35 -5.48 -0.66
N VAL A 66 -11.19 -6.27 0.02
CA VAL A 66 -12.64 -6.28 -0.18
C VAL A 66 -13.29 -5.25 0.73
N LEU A 67 -13.11 -5.41 2.05
CA LEU A 67 -13.75 -4.58 3.07
C LEU A 67 -12.96 -4.63 4.41
N SER A 68 -13.13 -3.61 5.25
CA SER A 68 -12.67 -3.65 6.65
C SER A 68 -13.62 -4.48 7.51
N LEU A 69 -13.11 -5.09 8.58
CA LEU A 69 -13.93 -5.91 9.48
C LEU A 69 -15.00 -5.07 10.21
N SER A 70 -14.67 -3.83 10.53
CA SER A 70 -15.62 -2.86 11.10
C SER A 70 -16.77 -2.50 10.16
N ALA A 71 -16.52 -2.48 8.84
CA ALA A 71 -17.58 -2.24 7.86
C ALA A 71 -18.35 -3.53 7.55
N LEU A 72 -17.69 -4.71 7.60
CA LEU A 72 -18.37 -6.00 7.52
C LEU A 72 -19.39 -6.16 8.65
N ARG A 73 -19.02 -5.81 9.89
CA ARG A 73 -19.88 -5.91 11.07
C ARG A 73 -21.26 -5.25 10.87
N LEU A 74 -21.31 -4.13 10.16
CA LEU A 74 -22.55 -3.40 9.86
C LEU A 74 -23.50 -4.15 8.93
N HIS A 75 -23.01 -5.18 8.23
CA HIS A 75 -23.74 -5.94 7.23
C HIS A 75 -23.77 -7.44 7.53
N ASP A 76 -23.13 -7.89 8.61
CA ASP A 76 -22.94 -9.32 8.88
C ASP A 76 -24.25 -10.07 9.18
N HIS A 77 -25.26 -9.35 9.66
CA HIS A 77 -26.61 -9.87 9.92
C HIS A 77 -27.42 -10.23 8.66
N GLN A 78 -26.88 -10.01 7.46
CA GLN A 78 -27.52 -10.34 6.17
C GLN A 78 -26.47 -10.87 5.19
N PRO A 79 -26.85 -11.57 4.11
CA PRO A 79 -25.90 -12.07 3.12
C PRO A 79 -25.08 -10.91 2.54
N LEU A 80 -23.76 -10.93 2.78
CA LEU A 80 -22.83 -10.03 2.13
C LEU A 80 -22.15 -10.77 0.98
N VAL A 81 -22.50 -10.44 -0.25
CA VAL A 81 -21.95 -11.07 -1.45
C VAL A 81 -20.93 -10.15 -2.11
N VAL A 82 -19.74 -10.69 -2.37
CA VAL A 82 -18.72 -10.03 -3.18
C VAL A 82 -18.97 -10.36 -4.64
N VAL A 83 -19.28 -9.32 -5.42
CA VAL A 83 -19.48 -9.42 -6.87
C VAL A 83 -18.15 -9.23 -7.56
N ILE A 84 -17.62 -10.29 -8.16
CA ILE A 84 -16.29 -10.33 -8.77
C ILE A 84 -16.45 -10.17 -10.28
N VAL A 85 -16.15 -8.98 -10.77
CA VAL A 85 -16.23 -8.65 -12.20
C VAL A 85 -14.90 -8.99 -12.86
N ARG A 86 -14.94 -9.90 -13.84
CA ARG A 86 -13.81 -10.28 -14.70
C ARG A 86 -14.03 -9.81 -16.13
N PRO A 87 -13.01 -9.84 -17.01
CA PRO A 87 -13.19 -9.46 -18.41
C PRO A 87 -14.31 -10.21 -19.12
N SER A 88 -14.48 -11.52 -18.91
CA SER A 88 -15.46 -12.34 -19.64
C SER A 88 -16.67 -12.79 -18.83
N GLU A 89 -16.65 -12.63 -17.51
CA GLU A 89 -17.65 -13.22 -16.61
C GLU A 89 -17.83 -12.40 -15.33
N VAL A 90 -18.85 -12.78 -14.56
CA VAL A 90 -19.05 -12.33 -13.18
C VAL A 90 -19.22 -13.56 -12.30
N SER A 91 -18.58 -13.56 -11.14
CA SER A 91 -18.74 -14.61 -10.14
C SER A 91 -19.02 -14.02 -8.76
N PHE A 92 -19.47 -14.86 -7.84
CA PHE A 92 -19.96 -14.43 -6.53
C PHE A 92 -19.36 -15.26 -5.41
N LEU A 93 -19.06 -14.62 -4.28
CA LEU A 93 -18.69 -15.30 -3.03
C LEU A 93 -19.44 -14.66 -1.87
N LEU A 94 -19.97 -15.46 -0.95
CA LEU A 94 -20.46 -14.98 0.33
C LEU A 94 -19.27 -14.65 1.24
N ALA A 95 -19.29 -13.50 1.89
CA ALA A 95 -18.15 -12.94 2.64
C ALA A 95 -18.50 -12.47 4.06
N ASN A 96 -19.56 -13.04 4.64
CA ASN A 96 -19.88 -12.90 6.06
C ASN A 96 -18.72 -13.39 6.95
N SER A 97 -18.64 -12.90 8.18
CA SER A 97 -17.48 -13.06 9.07
C SER A 97 -17.10 -14.52 9.32
N SER A 98 -18.08 -15.42 9.52
CA SER A 98 -17.81 -16.85 9.75
C SER A 98 -17.22 -17.54 8.51
N VAL A 99 -17.45 -16.98 7.33
CA VAL A 99 -16.98 -17.48 6.02
C VAL A 99 -15.61 -16.90 5.66
N LEU A 100 -14.97 -16.15 6.57
CA LEU A 100 -13.60 -15.65 6.39
C LEU A 100 -12.59 -16.62 7.01
N ALA A 101 -11.57 -16.99 6.25
CA ALA A 101 -10.46 -17.81 6.69
C ALA A 101 -9.52 -17.06 7.66
N ARG A 102 -9.23 -15.79 7.36
CA ARG A 102 -8.36 -14.92 8.18
C ARG A 102 -8.53 -13.44 7.82
N ILE A 103 -7.86 -12.56 8.56
CA ILE A 103 -7.80 -11.12 8.31
C ILE A 103 -6.36 -10.74 7.95
N SER A 104 -6.13 -10.45 6.67
CA SER A 104 -4.78 -10.20 6.12
C SER A 104 -4.14 -8.89 6.58
N HIS A 105 -4.93 -7.84 6.79
CA HIS A 105 -4.42 -6.47 6.86
C HIS A 105 -4.78 -5.83 8.17
N SER A 106 -3.84 -5.17 8.85
CA SER A 106 -4.04 -4.42 10.10
C SER A 106 -4.78 -5.19 11.21
N SER A 107 -4.52 -6.50 11.34
CA SER A 107 -5.15 -7.41 12.32
C SER A 107 -4.34 -7.62 13.60
N SER A 108 -3.19 -6.96 13.78
CA SER A 108 -2.31 -7.15 14.96
C SER A 108 -2.97 -6.81 16.30
N GLU A 109 -3.96 -5.92 16.27
CA GLU A 109 -4.76 -5.52 17.43
C GLU A 109 -6.18 -6.08 17.40
N LEU A 110 -6.50 -6.96 16.44
CA LEU A 110 -7.85 -7.51 16.29
C LEU A 110 -8.23 -8.32 17.53
N ARG A 111 -9.26 -7.85 18.21
CA ARG A 111 -9.92 -8.50 19.35
C ARG A 111 -11.42 -8.20 19.32
N PRO A 112 -12.28 -8.95 20.01
CA PRO A 112 -13.73 -8.67 20.06
C PRO A 112 -14.07 -7.23 20.50
N ASP A 113 -13.31 -6.71 21.45
CA ASP A 113 -13.41 -5.34 21.97
C ASP A 113 -12.70 -4.28 21.09
N HIS A 114 -11.84 -4.70 20.17
CA HIS A 114 -11.10 -3.84 19.24
C HIS A 114 -11.14 -4.39 17.81
N ILE A 115 -12.26 -4.15 17.12
CA ILE A 115 -12.47 -4.60 15.73
C ILE A 115 -11.59 -3.79 14.76
N ARG A 116 -10.45 -4.37 14.37
CA ARG A 116 -9.52 -3.83 13.36
C ARG A 116 -9.24 -4.79 12.22
N GLY A 117 -8.81 -4.20 11.11
CA GLY A 117 -8.27 -4.93 9.98
C GLY A 117 -9.19 -4.99 8.77
N SER A 118 -8.67 -5.57 7.70
CA SER A 118 -9.36 -5.75 6.42
C SER A 118 -9.02 -7.09 5.80
N PHE A 119 -9.96 -7.62 5.03
CA PHE A 119 -9.80 -8.90 4.35
C PHE A 119 -9.74 -8.71 2.84
N ASN A 120 -9.03 -9.61 2.18
CA ASN A 120 -8.87 -9.70 0.73
C ASN A 120 -9.76 -10.78 0.15
N GLY A 121 -9.87 -10.83 -1.18
CA GLY A 121 -10.64 -11.88 -1.87
C GLY A 121 -10.19 -13.32 -1.59
N TRP A 122 -8.91 -13.51 -1.28
CA TRP A 122 -8.36 -14.81 -0.94
C TRP A 122 -8.60 -15.20 0.53
N ASP A 123 -8.94 -14.23 1.39
CA ASP A 123 -9.34 -14.49 2.78
C ASP A 123 -10.75 -15.10 2.87
N ILE A 124 -11.57 -14.97 1.83
CA ILE A 124 -12.91 -15.54 1.79
C ILE A 124 -12.82 -17.03 1.51
N MET A 125 -13.40 -17.87 2.37
CA MET A 125 -13.36 -19.31 2.21
C MET A 125 -14.05 -19.74 0.91
N ARG A 126 -13.47 -20.72 0.20
CA ARG A 126 -14.07 -21.33 -1.01
C ARG A 126 -15.06 -22.44 -0.68
N SER A 127 -14.99 -22.98 0.53
CA SER A 127 -15.97 -23.91 1.08
C SER A 127 -16.18 -23.62 2.57
N PHE A 128 -17.38 -23.86 3.07
CA PHE A 128 -17.76 -23.66 4.46
C PHE A 128 -18.67 -24.81 4.89
N ALA A 129 -18.29 -25.53 5.97
CA ALA A 129 -19.01 -26.71 6.47
C ALA A 129 -19.34 -27.76 5.38
N GLY A 130 -18.41 -28.00 4.45
CA GLY A 130 -18.59 -28.95 3.35
C GLY A 130 -19.40 -28.43 2.16
N LEU A 131 -19.94 -27.21 2.24
CA LEU A 131 -20.64 -26.55 1.14
C LEU A 131 -19.66 -25.66 0.36
N GLU A 132 -19.67 -25.75 -0.98
CA GLU A 132 -18.93 -24.81 -1.82
C GLU A 132 -19.52 -23.40 -1.70
N ASN A 133 -18.67 -22.39 -1.55
CA ASN A 133 -19.07 -20.98 -1.50
C ASN A 133 -19.39 -20.48 -2.91
N ARG A 134 -20.55 -20.88 -3.42
CA ARG A 134 -21.12 -20.50 -4.71
C ARG A 134 -22.60 -20.19 -4.55
N ARG A 135 -23.18 -19.49 -5.53
CA ARG A 135 -24.54 -18.95 -5.45
C ARG A 135 -25.55 -20.01 -4.97
N GLU A 136 -25.48 -21.22 -5.49
CA GLU A 136 -26.43 -22.32 -5.22
C GLU A 136 -26.53 -22.65 -3.72
N ASN A 137 -25.45 -22.42 -2.97
CA ASN A 137 -25.34 -22.76 -1.56
C ASN A 137 -25.45 -21.55 -0.63
N PHE A 138 -25.65 -20.31 -1.14
CA PHE A 138 -25.62 -19.10 -0.32
C PHE A 138 -26.65 -19.10 0.81
N SER A 139 -27.89 -19.55 0.56
CA SER A 139 -28.90 -19.68 1.63
C SER A 139 -28.40 -20.58 2.75
N SER A 140 -27.95 -21.80 2.43
CA SER A 140 -27.50 -22.77 3.43
C SER A 140 -26.24 -22.32 4.16
N ILE A 141 -25.27 -21.71 3.46
CA ILE A 141 -24.09 -21.14 4.11
C ILE A 141 -24.48 -19.99 5.04
N PHE A 142 -25.42 -19.14 4.62
CA PHE A 142 -25.88 -18.02 5.44
C PHE A 142 -26.71 -18.47 6.66
N GLU A 143 -27.49 -19.55 6.55
CA GLU A 143 -28.17 -20.19 7.68
C GLU A 143 -27.16 -20.68 8.73
N LEU A 144 -26.08 -21.35 8.29
CA LEU A 144 -25.00 -21.76 9.19
C LEU A 144 -24.25 -20.56 9.78
N HIS A 145 -24.10 -19.48 9.01
CA HIS A 145 -23.53 -18.23 9.51
C HIS A 145 -24.39 -17.61 10.62
N GLN A 146 -25.72 -17.62 10.50
CA GLN A 146 -26.62 -17.10 11.52
C GLN A 146 -26.52 -17.84 12.87
N ALA A 147 -26.05 -19.09 12.85
CA ALA A 147 -25.75 -19.84 14.07
C ALA A 147 -24.40 -19.45 14.72
N SER A 148 -23.59 -18.62 14.06
CA SER A 148 -22.28 -18.19 14.56
C SER A 148 -22.41 -16.95 15.44
N VAL A 149 -21.67 -16.91 16.55
CA VAL A 149 -21.57 -15.71 17.39
C VAL A 149 -20.44 -14.81 16.85
N TRP A 150 -20.71 -13.50 16.76
CA TRP A 150 -19.75 -12.53 16.21
C TRP A 150 -18.43 -12.53 16.99
N ASP A 151 -18.48 -12.46 18.31
CA ASP A 151 -17.28 -12.36 19.15
C ASP A 151 -16.40 -13.61 19.04
N GLU A 152 -16.99 -14.82 19.10
CA GLU A 152 -16.29 -16.09 18.87
C GLU A 152 -15.66 -16.15 17.47
N THR A 153 -16.36 -15.62 16.46
CA THR A 153 -15.84 -15.55 15.09
C THR A 153 -14.64 -14.62 15.00
N VAL A 154 -14.68 -13.48 15.71
CA VAL A 154 -13.57 -12.52 15.77
C VAL A 154 -12.37 -13.12 16.50
N GLU A 155 -12.57 -13.85 17.60
CA GLU A 155 -11.50 -14.56 18.31
C GLU A 155 -10.81 -15.56 17.40
N ARG A 156 -11.58 -16.44 16.74
CA ARG A 156 -11.07 -17.38 15.74
C ARG A 156 -10.27 -16.67 14.65
N LEU A 157 -10.78 -15.55 14.13
CA LEU A 157 -10.09 -14.78 13.09
C LEU A 157 -8.80 -14.15 13.61
N ALA A 158 -8.78 -13.65 14.84
CA ALA A 158 -7.59 -13.08 15.47
C ALA A 158 -6.50 -14.15 15.65
N GLU A 159 -6.86 -15.32 16.17
CA GLU A 159 -5.96 -16.46 16.36
C GLU A 159 -5.33 -16.93 15.06
N VAL A 160 -6.16 -17.22 14.04
CA VAL A 160 -5.66 -17.69 12.73
C VAL A 160 -4.82 -16.63 12.03
N SER A 161 -5.18 -15.35 12.18
CA SER A 161 -4.40 -14.24 11.59
C SER A 161 -3.05 -14.04 12.29
N ALA A 162 -2.96 -14.26 13.60
CA ALA A 162 -1.71 -14.22 14.35
C ALA A 162 -0.74 -15.34 13.95
N MET A 163 -1.27 -16.50 13.52
CA MET A 163 -0.47 -17.65 13.08
C MET A 163 0.12 -17.52 11.66
N VAL A 164 -0.23 -16.50 10.89
CA VAL A 164 0.26 -16.33 9.52
C VAL A 164 1.78 -16.07 9.55
N LYS A 165 2.58 -17.05 9.11
CA LYS A 165 4.03 -16.89 9.01
C LYS A 165 4.43 -15.95 7.86
N ALA A 166 5.39 -15.09 8.15
CA ALA A 166 6.07 -14.20 7.22
C ALA A 166 6.64 -14.90 5.97
N ARG A 167 6.32 -14.38 4.78
CA ARG A 167 6.96 -14.83 3.52
C ARG A 167 8.42 -14.39 3.34
N ARG A 168 8.90 -13.39 4.09
CA ARG A 168 10.31 -12.98 4.12
C ARG A 168 10.73 -12.76 5.58
N PRO A 169 11.85 -13.34 6.03
CA PRO A 169 12.33 -13.15 7.39
C PRO A 169 12.86 -11.73 7.60
N LYS A 170 12.80 -11.29 8.86
CA LYS A 170 13.34 -10.03 9.35
C LYS A 170 14.85 -10.00 9.10
N PHE A 171 15.40 -8.86 8.68
CA PHE A 171 16.85 -8.74 8.56
C PHE A 171 17.48 -8.72 9.96
N VAL A 172 18.32 -9.70 10.28
CA VAL A 172 18.99 -9.77 11.58
C VAL A 172 20.47 -9.44 11.37
N PRO A 173 20.93 -8.21 11.65
CA PRO A 173 22.31 -7.83 11.42
C PRO A 173 23.25 -8.58 12.38
N SER A 174 24.40 -9.03 11.88
CA SER A 174 25.53 -9.46 12.70
C SER A 174 26.11 -8.27 13.50
N ALA A 175 27.01 -8.54 14.45
CA ALA A 175 27.68 -7.48 15.22
C ALA A 175 28.41 -6.47 14.31
N THR A 176 29.09 -6.96 13.27
CA THR A 176 29.78 -6.13 12.27
C THR A 176 28.80 -5.31 11.44
N GLN A 177 27.70 -5.93 10.99
CA GLN A 177 26.66 -5.23 10.23
C GLN A 177 25.97 -4.17 11.09
N ARG A 178 25.71 -4.45 12.37
CA ARG A 178 25.15 -3.49 13.32
C ARG A 178 26.09 -2.29 13.49
N ALA A 179 27.39 -2.52 13.63
CA ALA A 179 28.37 -1.44 13.67
C ALA A 179 28.36 -0.60 12.37
N ALA A 180 28.31 -1.26 11.21
CA ALA A 180 28.21 -0.57 9.92
C ALA A 180 26.92 0.26 9.79
N ILE A 181 25.77 -0.24 10.23
CA ILE A 181 24.52 0.52 10.23
C ILE A 181 24.63 1.76 11.12
N LEU A 182 25.13 1.61 12.35
CA LEU A 182 25.23 2.73 13.30
C LEU A 182 26.31 3.76 12.94
N ASP A 183 27.19 3.42 11.99
CA ASP A 183 28.17 4.30 11.37
C ASP A 183 27.64 4.99 10.09
N ALA A 184 26.51 4.54 9.54
CA ALA A 184 25.90 5.13 8.34
C ALA A 184 25.67 6.65 8.42
N PRO A 185 25.28 7.26 9.56
CA PRO A 185 25.16 8.71 9.64
C PRO A 185 26.48 9.44 9.39
N ARG A 186 27.62 8.89 9.87
CA ARG A 186 28.94 9.47 9.64
C ARG A 186 29.30 9.39 8.16
N ARG A 187 29.09 8.23 7.53
CA ARG A 187 29.33 8.06 6.08
C ARG A 187 28.48 9.00 5.23
N ALA A 188 27.21 9.17 5.58
CA ALA A 188 26.33 10.10 4.89
C ALA A 188 26.82 11.56 5.04
N ALA A 189 27.27 11.95 6.24
CA ALA A 189 27.83 13.27 6.48
C ALA A 189 29.10 13.51 5.66
N GLU A 190 30.01 12.53 5.62
CA GLU A 190 31.24 12.61 4.83
C GLU A 190 30.96 12.67 3.33
N ALA A 191 29.95 11.94 2.85
CA ALA A 191 29.59 11.91 1.44
C ALA A 191 29.10 13.27 0.92
N LEU A 192 28.38 14.06 1.74
CA LEU A 192 27.79 15.34 1.35
C LEU A 192 28.80 16.34 0.79
N ASP A 193 30.02 16.34 1.33
CA ASP A 193 31.07 17.28 0.96
C ASP A 193 32.00 16.73 -0.14
N THR A 194 31.76 15.51 -0.62
CA THR A 194 32.59 14.94 -1.69
C THR A 194 32.27 15.57 -3.04
N PRO A 195 33.29 15.90 -3.87
CA PRO A 195 33.06 16.42 -5.22
C PRO A 195 32.17 15.51 -6.07
N HIS A 196 32.26 14.19 -5.86
CA HIS A 196 31.47 13.20 -6.58
C HIS A 196 29.98 13.28 -6.22
N TYR A 197 29.63 13.39 -4.94
CA TYR A 197 28.24 13.57 -4.52
C TYR A 197 27.65 14.88 -5.06
N LEU A 198 28.42 15.96 -5.01
CA LEU A 198 28.02 17.26 -5.54
C LEU A 198 27.80 17.19 -7.07
N ALA A 199 28.66 16.49 -7.80
CA ALA A 199 28.50 16.28 -9.23
C ALA A 199 27.20 15.51 -9.54
N ILE A 200 26.90 14.44 -8.79
CA ILE A 200 25.65 13.67 -8.92
C ILE A 200 24.44 14.57 -8.64
N SER A 201 24.50 15.41 -7.60
CA SER A 201 23.43 16.35 -7.26
C SER A 201 23.15 17.33 -8.39
N VAL A 202 24.20 17.93 -8.98
CA VAL A 202 24.10 18.84 -10.14
C VAL A 202 23.55 18.12 -11.37
N GLU A 203 24.02 16.90 -11.64
CA GLU A 203 23.56 16.10 -12.77
C GLU A 203 22.08 15.78 -12.65
N LEU A 204 21.64 15.26 -11.50
CA LEU A 204 20.23 14.94 -11.26
C LEU A 204 19.34 16.17 -11.31
N ALA A 205 19.79 17.31 -10.76
CA ALA A 205 19.08 18.57 -10.89
C ALA A 205 18.93 18.98 -12.37
N SER A 206 19.99 18.85 -13.18
CA SER A 206 19.95 19.11 -14.62
C SER A 206 18.96 18.19 -15.34
N ARG A 207 18.93 16.90 -15.00
CA ARG A 207 17.94 15.94 -15.55
C ARG A 207 16.50 16.35 -15.21
N VAL A 208 16.24 16.75 -13.97
CA VAL A 208 14.91 17.23 -13.54
C VAL A 208 14.52 18.50 -14.31
N GLN A 209 15.42 19.46 -14.45
CA GLN A 209 15.17 20.69 -15.20
C GLN A 209 14.91 20.41 -16.69
N GLY A 210 15.70 19.53 -17.31
CA GLY A 210 15.48 19.08 -18.69
C GLY A 210 14.12 18.40 -18.90
N ALA A 211 13.60 17.72 -17.87
CA ALA A 211 12.29 17.05 -17.89
C ALA A 211 11.12 17.92 -17.37
N GLN A 212 11.35 19.21 -17.03
CA GLN A 212 10.37 20.05 -16.32
C GLN A 212 8.98 20.03 -16.96
N ARG A 213 8.90 20.21 -18.29
CA ARG A 213 7.61 20.24 -18.99
C ARG A 213 6.86 18.90 -18.88
N ALA A 214 7.56 17.79 -19.08
CA ALA A 214 6.98 16.45 -18.96
C ALA A 214 6.54 16.14 -17.52
N ILE A 215 7.30 16.61 -16.52
CA ILE A 215 6.94 16.48 -15.10
C ILE A 215 5.67 17.28 -14.78
N LEU A 216 5.54 18.51 -15.29
CA LEU A 216 4.34 19.33 -15.13
C LEU A 216 3.11 18.66 -15.79
N ASP A 217 3.29 18.05 -16.97
CA ASP A 217 2.22 17.31 -17.65
C ASP A 217 1.81 16.06 -16.85
N ALA A 218 2.77 15.29 -16.33
CA ALA A 218 2.49 14.16 -15.44
C ALA A 218 1.75 14.61 -14.16
N ALA A 219 2.04 15.82 -13.65
CA ALA A 219 1.42 16.36 -12.45
C ALA A 219 -0.08 16.64 -12.56
N ARG A 220 -0.62 16.72 -13.79
CA ARG A 220 -2.05 16.86 -14.07
C ARG A 220 -2.82 15.58 -13.72
N ASN A 221 -2.16 14.43 -13.64
CA ASN A 221 -2.80 13.18 -13.24
C ASN A 221 -3.19 13.22 -11.75
N GLU A 222 -4.48 13.03 -11.48
CA GLU A 222 -5.02 13.01 -10.12
C GLU A 222 -4.60 11.77 -9.33
N ASN A 223 -4.32 10.65 -10.03
CA ASN A 223 -3.83 9.43 -9.42
C ASN A 223 -2.35 9.60 -9.03
N GLY A 224 -2.12 9.81 -7.74
CA GLY A 224 -0.77 10.04 -7.20
C GLY A 224 0.23 8.91 -7.47
N ASN A 225 -0.23 7.66 -7.59
CA ASN A 225 0.65 6.52 -7.88
C ASN A 225 1.12 6.54 -9.33
N LEU A 226 0.19 6.70 -10.28
CA LEU A 226 0.53 6.78 -11.71
C LEU A 226 1.38 8.01 -12.01
N ARG A 227 1.07 9.14 -11.37
CA ARG A 227 1.91 10.35 -11.45
C ARG A 227 3.33 10.09 -10.94
N GLY A 228 3.46 9.49 -9.76
CA GLY A 228 4.77 9.21 -9.16
C GLY A 228 5.63 8.33 -10.07
N GLN A 229 5.05 7.25 -10.60
CA GLN A 229 5.71 6.33 -11.53
C GLN A 229 6.15 7.02 -12.82
N GLU A 230 5.34 7.91 -13.38
CA GLU A 230 5.72 8.64 -14.59
C GLU A 230 6.87 9.61 -14.33
N VAL A 231 6.85 10.33 -13.20
CA VAL A 231 7.98 11.21 -12.81
C VAL A 231 9.26 10.40 -12.60
N GLU A 232 9.18 9.26 -11.92
CA GLU A 232 10.31 8.34 -11.72
C GLU A 232 10.89 7.90 -13.07
N ARG A 233 10.04 7.42 -13.98
CA ARG A 233 10.41 6.97 -15.34
C ARG A 233 11.11 8.07 -16.15
N LEU A 234 10.63 9.32 -16.05
CA LEU A 234 11.23 10.46 -16.73
C LEU A 234 12.66 10.77 -16.27
N ILE A 235 12.98 10.44 -15.01
CA ILE A 235 14.32 10.67 -14.44
C ILE A 235 15.24 9.47 -14.63
N THR A 236 14.71 8.25 -14.54
CA THR A 236 15.50 7.00 -14.62
C THR A 236 15.66 6.45 -16.03
N GLY A 237 14.86 6.89 -16.99
CA GLY A 237 14.89 6.37 -18.35
C GLY A 237 14.14 5.05 -18.55
N GLY A 238 13.47 4.52 -17.52
CA GLY A 238 12.52 3.41 -17.63
C GLY A 238 13.01 2.00 -17.30
N GLU A 239 14.25 1.83 -16.82
CA GLU A 239 14.74 0.53 -16.34
C GLU A 239 14.51 0.33 -14.83
N ASN A 240 13.29 -0.08 -14.45
CA ASN A 240 12.98 -0.40 -13.05
C ASN A 240 13.28 -1.88 -12.76
N GLY A 241 14.54 -2.20 -12.43
CA GLY A 241 14.89 -3.47 -11.78
C GLY A 241 14.41 -3.48 -10.33
N HIS A 242 13.87 -4.60 -9.84
CA HIS A 242 13.36 -4.78 -8.47
C HIS A 242 14.39 -4.55 -7.33
N ARG A 243 14.92 -3.33 -7.15
CA ARG A 243 15.95 -2.95 -6.16
C ARG A 243 15.36 -2.14 -4.99
N LEU A 244 16.20 -1.62 -4.09
CA LEU A 244 15.80 -0.69 -3.01
C LEU A 244 15.48 0.70 -3.60
N ASP A 245 16.13 1.01 -4.72
CA ASP A 245 16.32 2.30 -5.33
C ASP A 245 15.95 2.32 -6.81
N ASP A 246 15.68 3.54 -7.29
CA ASP A 246 15.41 3.83 -8.70
C ASP A 246 16.72 4.12 -9.45
N LEU A 247 17.76 4.59 -8.75
CA LEU A 247 19.09 4.85 -9.28
C LEU A 247 20.17 4.38 -8.30
N GLY A 248 21.11 3.57 -8.79
CA GLY A 248 22.32 3.19 -8.06
C GLY A 248 23.57 3.79 -8.70
N VAL A 249 24.36 4.52 -7.93
CA VAL A 249 25.60 5.17 -8.40
C VAL A 249 26.78 4.68 -7.56
N ALA A 250 27.90 4.33 -8.20
CA ALA A 250 29.11 3.97 -7.48
C ALA A 250 29.71 5.21 -6.78
N LEU A 251 30.09 5.05 -5.51
CA LEU A 251 30.95 5.98 -4.77
C LEU A 251 32.37 5.41 -4.70
N ALA A 252 33.35 6.23 -4.33
CA ALA A 252 34.75 5.80 -4.20
C ALA A 252 34.90 4.58 -3.28
N ASP A 253 34.18 4.58 -2.14
CA ASP A 253 34.29 3.55 -1.11
C ASP A 253 33.02 2.68 -0.98
N GLY A 254 32.05 2.80 -1.91
CA GLY A 254 30.80 2.05 -1.82
C GLY A 254 29.75 2.45 -2.86
N GLN A 255 28.50 2.59 -2.43
CA GLN A 255 27.37 2.84 -3.33
C GLN A 255 26.44 3.91 -2.77
N LEU A 256 26.03 4.83 -3.63
CA LEU A 256 24.93 5.75 -3.41
C LEU A 256 23.65 5.15 -4.02
N SER A 257 22.66 4.94 -3.17
CA SER A 257 21.35 4.43 -3.55
C SER A 257 20.34 5.57 -3.48
N ILE A 258 19.65 5.85 -4.58
CA ILE A 258 18.80 7.03 -4.74
C ILE A 258 17.39 6.60 -5.12
N ASP A 259 16.43 7.01 -4.31
CA ASP A 259 15.00 6.83 -4.57
C ASP A 259 14.35 8.18 -4.93
N VAL A 260 13.47 8.19 -5.93
CA VAL A 260 12.85 9.40 -6.48
C VAL A 260 11.50 9.63 -5.80
N LYS A 261 11.35 10.78 -5.12
CA LYS A 261 10.09 11.16 -4.47
C LYS A 261 9.57 12.48 -5.02
N SER A 262 8.34 12.47 -5.53
CA SER A 262 7.69 13.69 -6.04
C SER A 262 6.55 14.19 -5.14
N LYS A 263 6.43 15.52 -5.01
CA LYS A 263 5.36 16.21 -4.26
C LYS A 263 4.81 17.38 -5.05
N ARG A 264 3.48 17.48 -5.13
CA ARG A 264 2.81 18.73 -5.49
C ARG A 264 2.85 19.67 -4.29
N LEU A 265 3.51 20.81 -4.40
CA LEU A 265 3.75 21.72 -3.29
C LEU A 265 2.46 22.34 -2.73
N ASN A 266 1.44 22.48 -3.58
CA ASN A 266 0.11 22.98 -3.20
C ASN A 266 -0.82 21.92 -2.59
N ARG A 267 -0.35 20.68 -2.33
CA ARG A 267 -1.16 19.62 -1.72
C ARG A 267 -0.46 18.98 -0.54
N SER A 268 -1.23 18.67 0.50
CA SER A 268 -0.75 17.81 1.59
C SER A 268 -0.58 16.37 1.09
N SER A 269 0.61 15.82 1.29
CA SER A 269 0.92 14.42 0.97
C SER A 269 2.01 13.90 1.89
N ALA A 270 1.84 12.65 2.31
CA ALA A 270 2.71 11.91 3.22
C ALA A 270 3.13 10.60 2.51
N PRO A 271 4.10 10.64 1.58
CA PRO A 271 4.49 9.44 0.84
C PRO A 271 5.24 8.45 1.75
N LYS A 272 5.15 7.16 1.42
CA LYS A 272 6.03 6.14 2.00
C LYS A 272 7.46 6.42 1.55
N ALA A 273 8.40 6.35 2.47
CA ALA A 273 9.82 6.57 2.18
C ALA A 273 10.47 5.24 1.78
N TYR A 274 10.86 4.38 2.74
CA TYR A 274 11.56 3.12 2.45
C TYR A 274 11.12 1.96 3.35
N ASN A 275 11.40 0.72 2.94
CA ASN A 275 11.22 -0.45 3.80
C ASN A 275 12.36 -0.55 4.82
N VAL A 276 12.03 -0.77 6.10
CA VAL A 276 13.02 -0.76 7.18
C VAL A 276 14.06 -1.86 7.02
N ASP A 277 13.67 -3.11 6.78
CA ASP A 277 14.63 -4.21 6.64
C ASP A 277 15.53 -4.05 5.42
N LYS A 278 14.98 -3.62 4.28
CA LYS A 278 15.80 -3.35 3.09
C LYS A 278 16.80 -2.21 3.34
N MET A 279 16.39 -1.17 4.06
CA MET A 279 17.28 -0.05 4.40
C MET A 279 18.39 -0.50 5.36
N LEU A 280 18.07 -1.28 6.39
CA LEU A 280 19.08 -1.81 7.33
C LEU A 280 20.07 -2.74 6.63
N ASP A 281 19.59 -3.60 5.73
CA ASP A 281 20.44 -4.49 4.92
C ASP A 281 21.38 -3.70 3.99
N PHE A 282 20.87 -2.64 3.36
CA PHE A 282 21.70 -1.75 2.54
C PHE A 282 22.74 -0.98 3.37
N LEU A 283 22.35 -0.38 4.49
CA LEU A 283 23.25 0.37 5.38
C LEU A 283 24.28 -0.52 6.10
N ALA A 284 24.06 -1.84 6.11
CA ALA A 284 25.03 -2.81 6.59
C ALA A 284 26.20 -3.00 5.62
N GLN A 285 26.05 -2.62 4.34
CA GLN A 285 27.13 -2.70 3.36
C GLN A 285 28.17 -1.58 3.61
N PRO A 286 29.47 -1.87 3.53
CA PRO A 286 30.52 -0.85 3.63
C PRO A 286 30.34 0.27 2.59
N GLY A 287 30.58 1.52 2.99
CA GLY A 287 30.49 2.69 2.10
C GLY A 287 29.11 2.98 1.51
N SER A 288 28.06 2.32 1.99
CA SER A 288 26.69 2.58 1.59
C SER A 288 26.21 3.96 2.06
N VAL A 289 25.58 4.68 1.15
CA VAL A 289 24.89 5.96 1.40
C VAL A 289 23.53 5.89 0.71
N ALA A 290 22.47 6.23 1.43
CA ALA A 290 21.12 6.27 0.89
C ALA A 290 20.63 7.72 0.81
N ALA A 291 20.04 8.10 -0.32
CA ALA A 291 19.51 9.42 -0.58
C ALA A 291 18.16 9.38 -1.29
N ILE A 292 17.48 10.51 -1.28
CA ILE A 292 16.24 10.74 -2.00
C ILE A 292 16.47 11.91 -2.94
N LEU A 293 16.13 11.70 -4.22
CA LEU A 293 15.93 12.80 -5.14
C LEU A 293 14.51 13.33 -4.94
N ALA A 294 14.39 14.37 -4.13
CA ALA A 294 13.13 15.05 -3.87
C ALA A 294 12.80 15.97 -5.04
N ILE A 295 11.59 15.84 -5.61
CA ILE A 295 11.08 16.68 -6.72
C ILE A 295 9.81 17.39 -6.27
N GLY A 296 9.88 18.71 -6.15
CA GLY A 296 8.78 19.59 -5.76
C GLY A 296 8.16 20.21 -7.00
N ILE A 297 6.85 20.04 -7.16
CA ILE A 297 6.09 20.49 -8.33
C ILE A 297 5.12 21.58 -7.89
N ASP A 298 5.38 22.82 -8.30
CA ASP A 298 4.49 23.97 -8.14
C ASP A 298 3.69 24.14 -9.43
N THR A 299 2.48 23.58 -9.46
CA THR A 299 1.61 23.66 -10.64
C THR A 299 1.10 25.07 -10.90
N ASP A 300 1.05 25.91 -9.87
CA ASP A 300 0.44 27.24 -9.95
C ASP A 300 1.44 28.25 -10.52
N ARG A 301 2.73 28.03 -10.27
CA ARG A 301 3.85 28.80 -10.85
C ARG A 301 4.55 28.11 -12.01
N GLU A 302 4.02 26.99 -12.49
CA GLU A 302 4.63 26.14 -13.53
C GLU A 302 6.12 25.84 -13.31
N ARG A 303 6.49 25.57 -12.04
CA ARG A 303 7.89 25.40 -11.63
C ARG A 303 8.13 24.03 -11.02
N VAL A 304 9.27 23.44 -11.36
CA VAL A 304 9.78 22.22 -10.73
C VAL A 304 11.09 22.54 -10.03
N VAL A 305 11.20 22.13 -8.76
CA VAL A 305 12.40 22.23 -7.94
C VAL A 305 12.85 20.82 -7.55
N SER A 306 14.15 20.62 -7.36
CA SER A 306 14.69 19.34 -6.93
C SER A 306 15.82 19.50 -5.94
N SER A 307 15.97 18.52 -5.05
CA SER A 307 17.07 18.44 -4.11
C SER A 307 17.46 16.97 -3.90
N LEU A 308 18.75 16.66 -3.95
CA LEU A 308 19.27 15.36 -3.55
C LEU A 308 19.59 15.42 -2.06
N VAL A 309 18.89 14.63 -1.26
CA VAL A 309 18.94 14.72 0.20
C VAL A 309 19.21 13.34 0.80
N PRO A 310 20.21 13.13 1.65
CA PRO A 310 20.41 11.86 2.35
C PRO A 310 19.17 11.47 3.16
N VAL A 311 18.85 10.18 3.24
CA VAL A 311 17.68 9.72 4.03
C VAL A 311 17.79 10.00 5.53
N LEU A 312 19.02 10.28 6.01
CA LEU A 312 19.33 10.62 7.40
C LEU A 312 19.52 12.14 7.60
N ASP A 313 19.13 12.96 6.63
CA ASP A 313 19.12 14.41 6.77
C ASP A 313 18.33 14.86 7.99
N ARG A 314 18.83 15.87 8.69
CA ARG A 314 18.28 16.38 9.95
C ARG A 314 16.80 16.76 9.81
N GLU A 315 16.41 17.43 8.73
CA GLU A 315 15.02 17.87 8.56
C GLU A 315 14.14 16.73 8.07
N LEU A 316 14.65 15.85 7.18
CA LEU A 316 13.93 14.63 6.79
C LEU A 316 13.69 13.68 7.98
N LEU A 317 14.67 13.53 8.87
CA LEU A 317 14.58 12.64 10.02
C LEU A 317 13.43 13.06 10.95
N ARG A 318 13.23 14.37 11.15
CA ARG A 318 12.16 14.92 12.01
C ARG A 318 10.77 14.64 11.49
N VAL A 319 10.62 14.53 10.17
CA VAL A 319 9.34 14.25 9.52
C VAL A 319 9.15 12.77 9.19
N THR A 320 10.09 11.90 9.57
CA THR A 320 10.03 10.47 9.27
C THR A 320 9.43 9.69 10.43
N GLY A 321 8.27 9.07 10.20
CA GLY A 321 7.64 8.14 11.13
C GLY A 321 7.77 6.68 10.66
N VAL A 322 7.75 5.73 11.59
CA VAL A 322 7.68 4.30 11.27
C VAL A 322 6.22 3.86 11.15
N GLN A 323 5.89 3.17 10.06
CA GLN A 323 4.65 2.45 9.87
C GLN A 323 4.90 0.95 9.86
N HIS A 324 4.46 0.27 10.91
CA HIS A 324 4.59 -1.19 10.99
C HIS A 324 3.79 -1.89 9.89
N HIS A 325 4.34 -3.01 9.40
CA HIS A 325 3.59 -3.93 8.55
C HIS A 325 2.67 -4.81 9.40
N TRP A 326 1.62 -5.30 8.74
CA TRP A 326 0.55 -6.08 9.34
C TRP A 326 1.03 -7.42 9.92
N ALA A 327 0.21 -8.02 10.79
CA ALA A 327 0.44 -9.36 11.31
C ALA A 327 0.76 -10.34 10.17
N GLY A 328 1.82 -11.13 10.36
CA GLY A 328 2.29 -12.10 9.38
C GLY A 328 3.17 -11.56 8.23
N ARG A 329 3.62 -10.31 8.28
CA ARG A 329 4.84 -9.87 7.56
C ARG A 329 5.99 -9.87 8.54
N GLY A 330 7.05 -10.63 8.25
CA GLY A 330 8.25 -10.71 9.07
C GLY A 330 9.18 -9.54 8.84
N SER A 331 8.64 -8.39 8.45
CA SER A 331 9.41 -7.17 8.24
C SER A 331 8.95 -6.09 9.22
N ARG A 332 9.89 -5.25 9.66
CA ARG A 332 9.71 -4.20 10.67
C ARG A 332 8.75 -3.09 10.25
N GLY A 333 8.42 -3.02 8.96
CA GLY A 333 7.54 -2.00 8.40
C GLY A 333 8.18 -1.21 7.26
N VAL A 334 7.60 -0.05 7.01
CA VAL A 334 8.13 1.01 6.15
C VAL A 334 8.22 2.29 6.96
N THR A 335 9.07 3.21 6.55
CA THR A 335 9.03 4.60 7.00
C THR A 335 8.08 5.40 6.12
N GLN A 336 7.50 6.47 6.67
CA GLN A 336 6.63 7.40 5.97
C GLN A 336 6.98 8.83 6.38
N PHE A 337 7.01 9.73 5.40
CA PHE A 337 7.13 11.16 5.69
C PHE A 337 5.81 11.75 6.14
N SER A 338 5.85 12.70 7.08
CA SER A 338 4.71 13.55 7.42
C SER A 338 4.38 14.51 6.26
N ALA A 339 3.29 15.27 6.37
CA ALA A 339 2.94 16.27 5.35
C ALA A 339 4.02 17.37 5.19
N ASP A 340 4.84 17.59 6.22
CA ASP A 340 5.77 18.72 6.34
C ASP A 340 7.14 18.47 5.70
N TRP A 341 7.35 17.32 5.04
CA TRP A 341 8.60 17.02 4.34
C TRP A 341 8.93 17.98 3.19
N GLY A 342 8.03 18.92 2.89
CA GLY A 342 8.28 20.00 1.92
C GLY A 342 9.42 20.94 2.31
N VAL A 343 9.91 20.90 3.55
CA VAL A 343 11.08 21.64 4.02
C VAL A 343 12.32 21.43 3.14
N VAL A 344 12.47 20.25 2.51
CA VAL A 344 13.60 19.95 1.61
C VAL A 344 13.56 20.72 0.28
N PHE A 345 12.44 21.37 -0.03
CA PHE A 345 12.26 22.20 -1.23
C PHE A 345 12.53 23.69 -0.97
N ASP A 346 12.83 24.07 0.27
CA ASP A 346 13.22 25.44 0.59
C ASP A 346 14.59 25.76 -0.04
N GLY A 347 14.72 26.91 -0.70
CA GLY A 347 15.98 27.36 -1.29
C GLY A 347 17.08 27.60 -0.24
N SER A 348 16.72 27.79 1.02
CA SER A 348 17.68 27.86 2.13
C SER A 348 18.05 26.50 2.72
N HIS A 349 17.35 25.42 2.37
CA HIS A 349 17.69 24.09 2.89
C HIS A 349 19.10 23.70 2.44
N ARG A 350 19.87 23.18 3.38
CA ARG A 350 21.19 22.60 3.16
C ARG A 350 21.18 21.26 3.86
N ALA A 351 21.47 20.20 3.10
CA ALA A 351 21.52 18.86 3.65
C ALA A 351 22.55 18.82 4.79
N SER A 352 22.15 18.29 5.93
CA SER A 352 23.03 18.16 7.10
C SER A 352 22.63 16.95 7.92
N ILE A 353 23.61 16.29 8.53
CA ILE A 353 23.37 15.07 9.31
C ILE A 353 23.62 15.37 10.79
N ASP A 354 22.59 15.23 11.61
CA ASP A 354 22.77 15.06 13.05
C ASP A 354 23.14 13.61 13.33
N VAL A 355 24.43 13.33 13.42
CA VAL A 355 24.97 11.96 13.58
C VAL A 355 24.41 11.27 14.82
N ALA A 356 24.21 12.00 15.92
CA ALA A 356 23.70 11.43 17.16
C ALA A 356 22.21 11.08 17.02
N ALA A 357 21.39 12.01 16.52
CA ALA A 357 19.96 11.76 16.32
C ALA A 357 19.71 10.65 15.31
N ALA A 358 20.42 10.65 14.18
CA ALA A 358 20.32 9.62 13.16
C ALA A 358 20.76 8.24 13.67
N ARG A 359 21.82 8.17 14.50
CA ARG A 359 22.24 6.92 15.14
C ARG A 359 21.17 6.40 16.10
N THR A 360 20.57 7.25 16.93
CA THR A 360 19.46 6.87 17.81
C THR A 360 18.26 6.35 17.01
N PHE A 361 17.92 7.01 15.91
CA PHE A 361 16.86 6.55 15.01
C PHE A 361 17.16 5.18 14.40
N LEU A 362 18.38 4.95 13.91
CA LEU A 362 18.78 3.64 13.38
C LEU A 362 18.80 2.56 14.46
N GLN A 363 19.21 2.90 15.69
CA GLN A 363 19.16 1.98 16.83
C GLN A 363 17.72 1.55 17.11
N HIS A 364 16.79 2.51 17.15
CA HIS A 364 15.36 2.24 17.28
C HIS A 364 14.87 1.32 16.16
N LEU A 365 15.23 1.58 14.90
CA LEU A 365 14.85 0.73 13.77
C LEU A 365 15.38 -0.71 13.87
N ILE A 366 16.57 -0.93 14.44
CA ILE A 366 17.12 -2.28 14.65
C ILE A 366 16.30 -3.07 15.68
N GLU A 367 15.79 -2.38 16.70
CA GLU A 367 15.08 -2.92 17.86
C GLU A 367 13.59 -3.22 17.62
N LEU A 368 12.96 -2.54 16.65
CA LEU A 368 11.68 -2.99 16.07
C LEU A 368 11.80 -4.44 15.61
#